data_AF-A0A3N5K8A5-F1
#
_entry.id   AF-A0A3N5K8A5-F1
#
_cell.length_a   1.000
_cell.length_b   1.000
_cell.length_c   1.000
_cell.angle_alpha   90.00
_cell.angle_beta   90.00
_cell.angle_gamma   90.00
#
_symmetry.space_group_name_H-M   'P 1'
#
loop_
_entity.id
_entity.type
_entity.pdbx_description
1 polymer ?
#
loop_
_entity_poly.entity_id
_entity_poly.type
_entity_poly.pdbx_seq_one_letter_code
_entity_poly.pdbx_strand_id
1 'polypeptide(L)'
;MGNEPGRDKPRYLNRELSTLEFNARVLALSDDPQVPLLERVKFLAIFSSNLDEFFQVRVAALKDMVAAHLGTQSPDGRNAAQQLEAISDRVGELVSQQEQIFLERVKPALAATGVGISDWDDLDEEDRKYLIDVYEQRIFPVLTPLSFDPGHPFPYISNLSLNLGVTVCDPDTGEHRFARVKVPPLLPRFVITPDGERFVPLEQVIAAHLPTLFPGMDVIEFVPFRVTRNADLTLEEEEADDLLEAVEMELRRRRFNKAVRLEVSHD
;
A
#
# COMPACT_ATOMS: atom_id res chain seq x y z
N MET A 1 -32.03 -47.27 -6.58
CA MET A 1 -31.12 -46.57 -5.64
C MET A 1 -31.30 -45.09 -5.89
N GLY A 2 -31.98 -44.40 -4.97
CA GLY A 2 -32.40 -43.01 -5.16
C GLY A 2 -31.23 -42.04 -5.09
N ASN A 3 -31.16 -41.12 -6.05
CA ASN A 3 -30.39 -39.89 -5.94
C ASN A 3 -31.01 -39.05 -4.81
N GLU A 4 -30.31 -38.91 -3.69
CA GLU A 4 -30.66 -37.92 -2.67
C GLU A 4 -30.25 -36.52 -3.17
N PRO A 5 -31.21 -35.60 -3.38
CA PRO A 5 -30.91 -34.22 -3.74
C PRO A 5 -30.42 -33.49 -2.50
N GLY A 6 -29.10 -33.32 -2.37
CA GLY A 6 -28.50 -32.61 -1.22
C GLY A 6 -27.00 -32.78 -1.01
N ARG A 7 -26.31 -33.63 -1.79
CA ARG A 7 -24.86 -33.89 -1.62
C ARG A 7 -23.92 -32.90 -2.32
N ASP A 8 -24.42 -31.96 -3.12
CA ASP A 8 -23.59 -31.06 -3.94
C ASP A 8 -23.13 -29.76 -3.26
N LYS A 9 -23.47 -29.54 -1.99
CA LYS A 9 -22.92 -28.39 -1.24
C LYS A 9 -21.67 -28.80 -0.46
N PRO A 10 -20.56 -28.05 -0.56
CA PRO A 10 -19.38 -28.31 0.25
C PRO A 10 -19.76 -28.26 1.74
N ARG A 11 -19.33 -29.28 2.49
CA ARG A 11 -19.66 -29.44 3.92
C ARG A 11 -18.86 -28.51 4.83
N TYR A 12 -17.78 -27.94 4.32
CA TYR A 12 -16.86 -27.07 5.05
C TYR A 12 -16.81 -25.71 4.37
N LEU A 13 -16.63 -24.66 5.18
CA LEU A 13 -16.31 -23.34 4.68
C LEU A 13 -14.84 -23.28 4.27
N ASN A 14 -14.53 -22.50 3.24
CA ASN A 14 -13.16 -22.20 2.89
C ASN A 14 -12.50 -21.40 4.02
N ARG A 15 -11.31 -21.80 4.45
CA ARG A 15 -10.57 -21.16 5.54
C ARG A 15 -10.22 -19.71 5.22
N GLU A 16 -9.77 -19.45 4.00
CA GLU A 16 -9.27 -18.14 3.60
C GLU A 16 -10.44 -17.16 3.45
N LEU A 17 -11.54 -17.59 2.84
CA LEU A 17 -12.77 -16.79 2.81
C LEU A 17 -13.35 -16.56 4.21
N SER A 18 -13.29 -17.55 5.11
CA SER A 18 -13.72 -17.37 6.50
C SER A 18 -12.86 -16.34 7.24
N THR A 19 -11.58 -16.22 6.88
CA THR A 19 -10.67 -15.19 7.40
C THR A 19 -11.07 -13.81 6.87
N LEU A 20 -11.44 -13.70 5.60
CA LEU A 20 -11.99 -12.46 5.06
C LEU A 20 -13.32 -12.06 5.73
N GLU A 21 -14.20 -13.02 6.05
CA GLU A 21 -15.43 -12.73 6.81
C GLU A 21 -15.18 -12.31 8.26
N PHE A 22 -14.07 -12.75 8.86
CA PHE A 22 -13.61 -12.17 10.12
C PHE A 22 -13.21 -10.70 9.93
N ASN A 23 -12.41 -10.38 8.91
CA ASN A 23 -12.03 -9.00 8.62
C ASN A 23 -13.23 -8.12 8.24
N ALA A 24 -14.23 -8.66 7.55
CA ALA A 24 -15.48 -7.96 7.25
C ALA A 24 -16.21 -7.52 8.53
N ARG A 25 -16.17 -8.33 9.60
CA ARG A 25 -16.74 -7.95 10.90
C ARG A 25 -15.94 -6.88 11.61
N VAL A 26 -14.61 -6.88 11.45
CA VAL A 26 -13.76 -5.79 11.95
C VAL A 26 -14.08 -4.49 11.21
N LEU A 27 -14.22 -4.55 9.88
CA LEU A 27 -14.62 -3.40 9.07
C LEU A 27 -16.00 -2.88 9.45
N ALA A 28 -16.97 -3.75 9.75
CA ALA A 28 -18.29 -3.32 10.19
C ALA A 28 -18.27 -2.44 11.45
N LEU A 29 -17.28 -2.59 12.33
CA LEU A 29 -17.12 -1.75 13.52
C LEU A 29 -16.69 -0.31 13.19
N SER A 30 -16.03 -0.08 12.05
CA SER A 30 -15.75 1.29 11.60
C SER A 30 -16.98 2.00 11.03
N ASP A 31 -18.03 1.25 10.72
CA ASP A 31 -19.27 1.79 10.19
C ASP A 31 -20.37 1.99 11.25
N ASP A 32 -20.21 1.39 12.43
CA ASP A 32 -21.19 1.47 13.51
C ASP A 32 -21.17 2.86 14.18
N PRO A 33 -22.27 3.64 14.13
CA PRO A 33 -22.35 4.96 14.75
C PRO A 33 -22.32 4.92 16.29
N GLN A 34 -22.51 3.76 16.92
CA GLN A 34 -22.36 3.59 18.37
C GLN A 34 -20.89 3.50 18.81
N VAL A 35 -19.97 3.23 17.87
CA VAL A 35 -18.54 3.18 18.15
C VAL A 35 -17.97 4.61 18.13
N PRO A 36 -17.18 5.04 19.13
CA PRO A 36 -16.56 6.36 19.14
C PRO A 36 -15.74 6.63 17.88
N LEU A 37 -15.77 7.87 17.38
CA LEU A 37 -15.20 8.23 16.07
C LEU A 37 -13.74 7.80 15.90
N LEU A 38 -12.87 8.06 16.88
CA LEU A 38 -11.47 7.65 16.81
C LEU A 38 -11.28 6.12 16.88
N GLU A 39 -12.19 5.40 17.54
CA GLU A 39 -12.18 3.93 17.49
C GLU A 39 -12.59 3.42 16.11
N ARG A 40 -13.51 4.10 15.42
CA ARG A 40 -13.86 3.79 14.02
C ARG A 40 -12.65 3.97 13.08
N VAL A 41 -11.87 5.05 13.27
CA VAL A 41 -10.59 5.25 12.56
C VAL A 41 -9.62 4.11 12.84
N LYS A 42 -9.48 3.68 14.10
CA LYS A 42 -8.64 2.54 14.45
C LYS A 42 -9.11 1.25 13.79
N PHE A 43 -10.42 0.98 13.73
CA PHE A 43 -10.93 -0.21 13.05
C PHE A 43 -10.66 -0.21 11.53
N LEU A 44 -10.68 0.95 10.87
CA LEU A 44 -10.21 1.07 9.48
C LEU A 44 -8.73 0.69 9.37
N ALA A 45 -7.88 1.20 10.26
CA ALA A 45 -6.46 0.88 10.27
C ALA A 45 -6.20 -0.61 10.57
N ILE A 46 -6.90 -1.19 11.56
CA ILE A 46 -6.80 -2.61 11.92
C ILE A 46 -7.23 -3.48 10.74
N PHE A 47 -8.32 -3.15 10.05
CA PHE A 47 -8.74 -3.87 8.85
C PHE A 47 -7.64 -3.87 7.78
N SER A 48 -7.04 -2.71 7.47
CA SER A 48 -5.93 -2.62 6.52
C SER A 48 -4.72 -3.44 6.95
N SER A 49 -4.33 -3.39 8.23
CA SER A 49 -3.20 -4.18 8.76
C SER A 49 -3.46 -5.69 8.69
N ASN A 50 -4.68 -6.13 9.04
CA ASN A 50 -5.04 -7.54 8.93
C ASN A 50 -5.04 -8.01 7.48
N LEU A 51 -5.47 -7.14 6.55
CA LEU A 51 -5.45 -7.44 5.12
C LEU A 51 -3.99 -7.53 4.63
N ASP A 52 -3.10 -6.64 5.06
CA ASP A 52 -1.67 -6.73 4.77
C ASP A 52 -1.11 -8.10 5.20
N GLU A 53 -1.31 -8.50 6.46
CA GLU A 53 -0.87 -9.81 6.97
C GLU A 53 -1.47 -10.98 6.17
N PHE A 54 -2.77 -10.92 5.86
CA PHE A 54 -3.44 -11.93 5.06
C PHE A 54 -2.79 -12.10 3.68
N PHE A 55 -2.40 -11.01 3.01
CA PHE A 55 -1.68 -11.09 1.74
C PHE A 55 -0.26 -11.63 1.91
N GLN A 56 0.46 -11.16 2.92
CA GLN A 56 1.84 -11.57 3.19
C GLN A 56 1.95 -13.06 3.49
N VAL A 57 0.96 -13.65 4.19
CA VAL A 57 1.02 -15.04 4.64
C VAL A 57 0.17 -15.97 3.77
N ARG A 58 -1.14 -15.68 3.64
CA ARG A 58 -2.10 -16.61 3.05
C ARG A 58 -2.07 -16.57 1.52
N VAL A 59 -2.14 -15.36 0.94
CA VAL A 59 -2.11 -15.20 -0.52
C VAL A 59 -0.75 -15.60 -1.07
N ALA A 60 0.34 -15.30 -0.36
CA ALA A 60 1.68 -15.76 -0.72
C ALA A 60 1.76 -17.28 -0.86
N ALA A 61 1.28 -18.02 0.16
CA ALA A 61 1.28 -19.48 0.16
C ALA A 61 0.43 -20.07 -0.99
N LEU A 62 -0.74 -19.48 -1.27
CA LEU A 62 -1.57 -19.88 -2.41
C LEU A 62 -0.86 -19.65 -3.75
N LYS A 63 -0.18 -18.51 -3.92
CA LYS A 63 0.60 -18.20 -5.13
C LYS A 63 1.76 -19.16 -5.33
N ASP A 64 2.47 -19.53 -4.26
CA ASP A 64 3.54 -20.53 -4.34
C ASP A 64 3.01 -21.92 -4.70
N MET A 65 1.83 -22.32 -4.20
CA MET A 65 1.19 -23.59 -4.60
C MET A 65 0.82 -23.62 -6.09
N VAL A 66 0.29 -22.51 -6.63
CA VAL A 66 0.01 -22.39 -8.07
C VAL A 66 1.29 -22.48 -8.89
N ALA A 67 2.35 -21.75 -8.50
CA ALA A 67 3.63 -21.79 -9.19
C ALA A 67 4.27 -23.19 -9.18
N ALA A 68 4.14 -23.92 -8.07
CA ALA A 68 4.60 -25.30 -7.92
C ALA A 68 3.67 -26.34 -8.58
N HIS A 69 2.58 -25.92 -9.23
CA HIS A 69 1.58 -26.80 -9.85
C HIS A 69 1.01 -27.85 -8.88
N LEU A 70 0.83 -27.48 -7.61
CA LEU A 70 0.26 -28.36 -6.60
C LEU A 70 -1.26 -28.45 -6.76
N GLY A 71 -1.76 -29.67 -7.01
CA GLY A 71 -3.17 -29.96 -7.24
C GLY A 71 -4.03 -30.16 -5.99
N THR A 72 -3.51 -29.84 -4.80
CA THR A 72 -4.24 -30.07 -3.54
C THR A 72 -5.48 -29.18 -3.46
N GLN A 73 -6.65 -29.80 -3.26
CA GLN A 73 -7.90 -29.08 -3.05
C GLN A 73 -8.11 -28.76 -1.56
N SER A 74 -8.73 -27.62 -1.28
CA SER A 74 -9.23 -27.28 0.05
C SER A 74 -10.43 -28.15 0.44
N PRO A 75 -10.81 -28.21 1.72
CA PRO A 75 -11.97 -29.00 2.18
C PRO A 75 -13.32 -28.63 1.55
N ASP A 76 -13.44 -27.42 0.99
CA ASP A 76 -14.60 -26.96 0.23
C ASP A 76 -14.51 -27.27 -1.28
N GLY A 77 -13.47 -27.97 -1.73
CA GLY A 77 -13.30 -28.48 -3.09
C GLY A 77 -12.58 -27.54 -4.07
N ARG A 78 -12.11 -26.37 -3.61
CA ARG A 78 -11.42 -25.39 -4.46
C ARG A 78 -9.94 -25.71 -4.58
N ASN A 79 -9.38 -25.54 -5.78
CA ASN A 79 -7.92 -25.50 -5.95
C ASN A 79 -7.35 -24.11 -5.58
N ALA A 80 -6.02 -23.97 -5.55
CA ALA A 80 -5.39 -22.71 -5.15
C ALA A 80 -5.73 -21.53 -6.06
N ALA A 81 -5.86 -21.74 -7.38
CA ALA A 81 -6.25 -20.68 -8.32
C ALA A 81 -7.69 -20.20 -8.08
N GLN A 82 -8.63 -21.12 -7.87
CA GLN A 82 -10.03 -20.80 -7.54
C GLN A 82 -10.17 -20.10 -6.18
N GLN A 83 -9.26 -20.39 -5.23
CA GLN A 83 -9.21 -19.66 -3.97
C GLN A 83 -8.69 -18.23 -4.18
N LEU A 84 -7.63 -18.04 -4.97
CA LEU A 84 -7.09 -16.71 -5.29
C LEU A 84 -8.11 -15.82 -6.01
N GLU A 85 -8.85 -16.38 -6.97
CA GLU A 85 -9.91 -15.66 -7.69
C GLU A 85 -10.98 -15.16 -6.73
N ALA A 86 -11.54 -16.05 -5.90
CA ALA A 86 -12.56 -15.66 -4.94
C ALA A 86 -12.07 -14.75 -3.81
N ILE A 87 -10.79 -14.86 -3.43
CA ILE A 87 -10.15 -13.89 -2.53
C ILE A 87 -10.10 -12.53 -3.21
N SER A 88 -9.70 -12.45 -4.47
CA SER A 88 -9.63 -11.20 -5.22
C SER A 88 -10.98 -10.50 -5.27
N ASP A 89 -12.04 -11.23 -5.62
CA ASP A 89 -13.41 -10.70 -5.67
C ASP A 89 -13.84 -10.15 -4.31
N ARG A 90 -13.69 -10.96 -3.25
CA ARG A 90 -14.12 -10.59 -1.91
C ARG A 90 -13.30 -9.44 -1.32
N VAL A 91 -12.01 -9.40 -1.58
CA VAL A 91 -11.15 -8.28 -1.16
C VAL A 91 -11.55 -7.00 -1.87
N GLY A 92 -11.85 -7.05 -3.17
CA GLY A 92 -12.35 -5.90 -3.92
C GLY A 92 -13.59 -5.30 -3.28
N GLU A 93 -14.59 -6.13 -2.95
CA GLU A 93 -15.79 -5.68 -2.25
C GLU A 93 -15.49 -5.00 -0.90
N LEU A 94 -14.61 -5.59 -0.09
CA LEU A 94 -14.29 -5.07 1.24
C LEU A 94 -13.47 -3.78 1.19
N VAL A 95 -12.55 -3.64 0.22
CA VAL A 95 -11.78 -2.42 0.02
C VAL A 95 -12.69 -1.28 -0.46
N SER A 96 -13.59 -1.54 -1.42
CA SER A 96 -14.58 -0.53 -1.84
C SER A 96 -15.49 -0.11 -0.68
N GLN A 97 -15.90 -1.06 0.18
CA GLN A 97 -16.66 -0.74 1.38
C GLN A 97 -15.85 0.12 2.37
N GLN A 98 -14.57 -0.21 2.58
CA GLN A 98 -13.67 0.56 3.45
C GLN A 98 -13.53 2.01 2.97
N GLU A 99 -13.33 2.19 1.67
CA GLU A 99 -13.20 3.50 1.03
C GLU A 99 -14.47 4.34 1.24
N GLN A 100 -15.65 3.77 0.98
CA GLN A 100 -16.93 4.44 1.21
C GLN A 100 -17.11 4.85 2.68
N ILE A 101 -16.81 3.95 3.62
CA ILE A 101 -16.89 4.26 5.06
C ILE A 101 -15.95 5.43 5.40
N PHE A 102 -14.73 5.41 4.88
CA PHE A 102 -13.75 6.46 5.15
C PHE A 102 -14.18 7.80 4.54
N LEU A 103 -14.45 7.85 3.24
CA LEU A 103 -14.70 9.09 2.51
C LEU A 103 -16.05 9.72 2.86
N GLU A 104 -17.11 8.92 2.99
CA GLU A 104 -18.47 9.43 3.14
C GLU A 104 -18.88 9.62 4.60
N ARG A 105 -18.22 8.94 5.55
CA ARG A 105 -18.66 8.90 6.95
C ARG A 105 -17.58 9.33 7.93
N VAL A 106 -16.39 8.74 7.87
CA VAL A 106 -15.34 8.99 8.88
C VAL A 106 -14.61 10.31 8.62
N LYS A 107 -14.10 10.56 7.40
CA LYS A 107 -13.40 11.80 7.03
C LYS A 107 -14.27 13.05 7.30
N PRO A 108 -15.56 13.10 6.91
CA PRO A 108 -16.42 14.26 7.21
C PRO A 108 -16.71 14.42 8.71
N ALA A 109 -16.90 13.32 9.44
CA ALA A 109 -17.13 13.37 10.88
C ALA A 109 -15.90 13.87 11.66
N LEU A 110 -14.69 13.51 11.22
CA LEU A 110 -13.44 14.04 11.79
C LEU A 110 -13.35 15.55 11.54
N ALA A 111 -13.61 16.00 10.31
CA ALA A 111 -13.57 17.40 9.95
C ALA A 111 -14.54 18.25 10.79
N ALA A 112 -15.74 17.74 11.05
CA ALA A 112 -16.74 18.40 11.91
C ALA A 112 -16.30 18.57 13.38
N THR A 113 -15.24 17.86 13.80
CA THR A 113 -14.66 17.95 15.15
C THR A 113 -13.33 18.71 15.20
N GLY A 114 -12.93 19.37 14.12
CA GLY A 114 -11.65 20.08 14.02
C GLY A 114 -10.47 19.18 13.67
N VAL A 115 -10.71 18.00 13.08
CA VAL A 115 -9.68 17.09 12.58
C VAL A 115 -9.88 16.90 11.07
N GLY A 116 -9.33 17.80 10.27
CA GLY A 116 -9.41 17.74 8.82
C GLY A 116 -8.25 16.93 8.23
N ILE A 117 -8.54 15.88 7.47
CA ILE A 117 -7.53 15.29 6.57
C ILE A 117 -7.63 16.06 5.26
N SER A 118 -6.68 16.95 5.02
CA SER A 118 -6.73 17.91 3.91
C SER A 118 -5.80 17.51 2.79
N ASP A 119 -6.28 17.69 1.57
CA ASP A 119 -5.47 17.52 0.37
C ASP A 119 -4.66 18.79 0.12
N TRP A 120 -3.46 18.65 -0.46
CA TRP A 120 -2.52 19.75 -0.71
C TRP A 120 -3.18 20.89 -1.50
N ASP A 121 -4.01 20.54 -2.47
CA ASP A 121 -4.66 21.51 -3.35
C ASP A 121 -5.72 22.35 -2.63
N ASP A 122 -6.27 21.86 -1.52
CA ASP A 122 -7.29 22.55 -0.72
C ASP A 122 -6.70 23.52 0.32
N LEU A 123 -5.36 23.59 0.44
CA LEU A 123 -4.68 24.43 1.41
C LEU A 123 -4.64 25.90 0.98
N ASP A 124 -4.82 26.79 1.95
CA ASP A 124 -4.61 28.23 1.77
C ASP A 124 -3.12 28.59 1.66
N GLU A 125 -2.83 29.85 1.34
CA GLU A 125 -1.45 30.33 1.14
C GLU A 125 -0.61 30.25 2.42
N GLU A 126 -1.21 30.40 3.60
CA GLU A 126 -0.50 30.39 4.88
C GLU A 126 -0.07 28.96 5.23
N ASP A 127 -0.98 28.00 5.12
CA ASP A 127 -0.72 26.58 5.33
C ASP A 127 0.28 26.04 4.30
N ARG A 128 0.15 26.41 3.02
CA ARG A 128 1.13 26.03 1.98
C ARG A 128 2.52 26.54 2.31
N LYS A 129 2.65 27.81 2.70
CA LYS A 129 3.94 28.40 3.08
C LYS A 129 4.57 27.66 4.26
N TYR A 130 3.77 27.35 5.28
CA TYR A 130 4.24 26.57 6.41
C TYR A 130 4.75 25.18 5.99
N LEU A 131 4.03 24.48 5.13
CA LEU A 131 4.43 23.15 4.67
C LEU A 131 5.65 23.18 3.74
N ILE A 132 5.84 24.24 2.97
CA ILE A 132 7.08 24.48 2.21
C ILE A 132 8.27 24.57 3.17
N ASP A 133 8.16 25.38 4.24
CA ASP A 133 9.23 25.50 5.23
C ASP A 133 9.52 24.14 5.92
N VAL A 134 8.48 23.38 6.25
CA VAL A 134 8.62 22.02 6.81
C VAL A 134 9.30 21.09 5.81
N TYR A 135 8.93 21.17 4.53
CA TYR A 135 9.53 20.38 3.47
C TYR A 135 11.03 20.64 3.37
N GLU A 136 11.43 21.90 3.18
CA GLU A 136 12.83 22.28 2.98
C GLU A 136 13.71 21.91 4.19
N GLN A 137 13.21 22.14 5.42
CA GLN A 137 14.02 22.00 6.62
C GLN A 137 14.06 20.57 7.18
N ARG A 138 13.00 19.77 6.96
CA ARG A 138 12.84 18.47 7.64
C ARG A 138 12.63 17.29 6.70
N ILE A 139 11.95 17.49 5.57
CA ILE A 139 11.58 16.41 4.67
C ILE A 139 12.65 16.23 3.60
N PHE A 140 12.96 17.28 2.83
CA PHE A 140 13.93 17.27 1.73
C PHE A 140 15.29 16.65 2.10
N PRO A 141 15.91 16.96 3.27
CA PRO A 141 17.23 16.42 3.61
C PRO A 141 17.31 14.90 3.76
N VAL A 142 16.16 14.22 3.89
CA VAL A 142 16.08 12.76 4.04
C VAL A 142 15.47 12.06 2.83
N LEU A 143 15.17 12.80 1.75
CA LEU A 143 14.67 12.24 0.50
C LEU A 143 15.84 11.89 -0.42
N THR A 144 15.87 10.66 -0.89
CA THR A 144 16.83 10.20 -1.91
C THR A 144 16.04 9.67 -3.10
N PRO A 145 15.95 10.42 -4.22
CA PRO A 145 15.34 9.92 -5.44
C PRO A 145 16.22 8.83 -6.05
N LEU A 146 15.61 7.72 -6.46
CA LEU A 146 16.27 6.62 -7.15
C LEU A 146 15.73 6.53 -8.58
N SER A 147 16.53 6.98 -9.55
CA SER A 147 16.25 6.82 -10.98
C SER A 147 16.74 5.46 -11.46
N PHE A 148 16.09 4.90 -12.48
CA PHE A 148 16.57 3.69 -13.15
C PHE A 148 16.55 3.86 -14.67
N ASP A 149 17.49 3.19 -15.33
CA ASP A 149 17.73 3.23 -16.77
C ASP A 149 18.30 1.87 -17.22
N PRO A 150 18.55 1.59 -18.51
CA PRO A 150 19.09 0.30 -18.93
C PRO A 150 20.41 -0.12 -18.26
N GLY A 151 21.18 0.83 -17.70
CA GLY A 151 22.40 0.60 -16.91
C GLY A 151 22.16 0.46 -15.40
N HIS A 152 20.99 0.87 -14.89
CA HIS A 152 20.61 0.79 -13.47
C HIS A 152 19.30 0.02 -13.32
N PRO A 153 19.31 -1.25 -12.85
CA PRO A 153 18.09 -2.06 -12.77
C PRO A 153 17.06 -1.47 -11.80
N PHE A 154 15.79 -1.82 -12.02
CA PHE A 154 14.67 -1.37 -11.19
C PHE A 154 14.96 -1.62 -9.69
N PRO A 155 14.84 -0.59 -8.83
CA PRO A 155 15.23 -0.72 -7.43
C PRO A 155 14.32 -1.68 -6.68
N TYR A 156 14.87 -2.37 -5.68
CA TYR A 156 14.06 -3.16 -4.77
C TYR A 156 13.12 -2.25 -3.97
N ILE A 157 11.82 -2.58 -3.98
CA ILE A 157 10.79 -1.87 -3.20
C ILE A 157 10.57 -2.57 -1.87
N SER A 158 10.84 -1.86 -0.78
CA SER A 158 10.66 -2.34 0.60
C SER A 158 9.19 -2.71 0.86
N ASN A 159 8.97 -3.80 1.60
CA ASN A 159 7.64 -4.32 1.93
C ASN A 159 6.82 -3.29 2.72
N LEU A 160 5.57 -3.07 2.31
CA LEU A 160 4.62 -2.10 2.88
C LEU A 160 5.11 -0.64 2.91
N SER A 161 6.25 -0.32 2.29
CA SER A 161 6.72 1.05 2.15
C SER A 161 5.85 1.78 1.14
N LEU A 162 5.43 3.00 1.48
CA LEU A 162 4.81 3.92 0.55
C LEU A 162 5.89 4.57 -0.33
N ASN A 163 5.61 4.72 -1.62
CA ASN A 163 6.51 5.29 -2.61
C ASN A 163 5.73 6.16 -3.60
N LEU A 164 6.42 7.11 -4.21
CA LEU A 164 5.96 7.80 -5.41
C LEU A 164 6.72 7.24 -6.61
N GLY A 165 5.99 6.75 -7.61
CA GLY A 165 6.54 6.47 -8.94
C GLY A 165 6.41 7.74 -9.77
N VAL A 166 7.51 8.22 -10.34
CA VAL A 166 7.58 9.54 -10.98
C VAL A 166 8.11 9.38 -12.39
N THR A 167 7.34 9.83 -13.38
CA THR A 167 7.81 9.93 -14.75
C THR A 167 8.36 11.32 -14.97
N VAL A 168 9.62 11.42 -15.35
CA VAL A 168 10.31 12.68 -15.68
C VAL A 168 10.74 12.69 -17.14
N CYS A 169 10.78 13.87 -17.74
CA CYS A 169 11.24 14.08 -19.11
C CYS A 169 12.44 15.01 -19.13
N ASP A 170 13.47 14.66 -19.89
CA ASP A 170 14.56 15.57 -20.20
C ASP A 170 14.08 16.57 -21.28
N PRO A 171 14.00 17.88 -20.98
CA PRO A 171 13.45 18.86 -21.92
C PRO A 171 14.34 19.08 -23.16
N ASP A 172 15.63 18.75 -23.10
CA ASP A 172 16.57 18.92 -24.21
C ASP A 172 16.53 17.73 -25.18
N THR A 173 16.38 16.51 -24.65
CA THR A 173 16.41 15.27 -25.45
C THR A 173 15.03 14.66 -25.71
N GLY A 174 14.02 15.02 -24.91
CA GLY A 174 12.71 14.39 -24.89
C GLY A 174 12.71 12.97 -24.31
N GLU A 175 13.81 12.54 -23.67
CA GLU A 175 13.92 11.21 -23.09
C GLU A 175 13.09 11.12 -21.79
N HIS A 176 12.18 10.15 -21.74
CA HIS A 176 11.44 9.83 -20.53
C HIS A 176 12.22 8.88 -19.64
N ARG A 177 12.27 9.18 -18.35
CA ARG A 177 12.84 8.32 -17.32
C ARG A 177 11.85 8.12 -16.19
N PHE A 178 11.92 6.97 -15.56
CA PHE A 178 11.14 6.69 -14.36
C PHE A 178 12.05 6.74 -13.15
N ALA A 179 11.57 7.39 -12.10
CA ALA A 179 12.22 7.49 -10.82
C ALA A 179 11.27 7.06 -9.70
N ARG A 180 11.86 6.65 -8.58
CA ARG A 180 11.15 6.27 -7.36
C ARG A 180 11.59 7.17 -6.22
N VAL A 181 10.63 7.72 -5.49
CA VAL A 181 10.87 8.45 -4.24
C VAL A 181 10.22 7.66 -3.10
N LYS A 182 11.04 7.18 -2.14
CA LYS A 182 10.53 6.47 -0.94
C LYS A 182 9.95 7.51 0.02
N VAL A 183 8.72 7.31 0.49
CA VAL A 183 8.17 8.14 1.57
C VAL A 183 8.83 7.69 2.89
N PRO A 184 9.60 8.54 3.59
CA PRO A 184 10.40 8.10 4.74
C PRO A 184 9.51 7.68 5.92
N PRO A 185 9.60 6.43 6.41
CA PRO A 185 8.76 5.96 7.51
C PRO A 185 9.16 6.55 8.88
N LEU A 186 10.36 7.13 9.00
CA LEU A 186 10.78 7.86 10.21
C LEU A 186 10.02 9.18 10.41
N LEU A 187 9.45 9.75 9.35
CA LEU A 187 8.67 10.96 9.43
C LEU A 187 7.21 10.62 9.75
N PRO A 188 6.52 11.46 10.56
CA PRO A 188 5.08 11.32 10.75
C PRO A 188 4.34 11.30 9.42
N ARG A 189 3.39 10.36 9.28
CA ARG A 189 2.62 10.17 8.05
C ARG A 189 1.81 11.41 7.64
N PHE A 190 1.42 12.22 8.61
CA PHE A 190 0.69 13.47 8.41
C PHE A 190 1.54 14.63 8.93
N VAL A 191 1.65 15.68 8.12
CA VAL A 191 2.15 16.98 8.55
C VAL A 191 0.97 17.80 9.04
N ILE A 192 1.08 18.34 10.25
CA ILE A 192 -0.03 19.05 10.91
C ILE A 192 0.19 20.56 10.72
N THR A 193 -0.85 21.27 10.30
CA THR A 193 -0.83 22.73 10.16
C THR A 193 -0.70 23.43 11.52
N PRO A 194 -0.30 24.72 11.56
CA PRO A 194 -0.06 25.44 12.82
C PRO A 194 -1.27 25.54 13.76
N ASP A 195 -2.48 25.53 13.20
CA ASP A 195 -3.74 25.51 13.97
C ASP A 195 -4.01 24.18 14.69
N GLY A 196 -3.29 23.12 14.33
CA GLY A 196 -3.46 21.78 14.89
C GLY A 196 -4.67 21.01 14.34
N GLU A 197 -5.36 21.56 13.34
CA GLU A 197 -6.64 21.01 12.84
C GLU A 197 -6.50 20.26 11.52
N ARG A 198 -5.58 20.66 10.63
CA ARG A 198 -5.40 20.02 9.32
C ARG A 198 -4.20 19.08 9.31
N PHE A 199 -4.44 17.90 8.76
CA PHE A 199 -3.51 16.79 8.66
C PHE A 199 -3.28 16.51 7.17
N VAL A 200 -2.12 16.91 6.67
CA VAL A 200 -1.77 16.79 5.26
C VAL A 200 -0.92 15.54 5.06
N PRO A 201 -1.33 14.60 4.18
CA PRO A 201 -0.56 13.40 3.91
C PRO A 201 0.87 13.72 3.42
N LEU A 202 1.87 13.08 4.04
CA LEU A 202 3.29 13.35 3.76
C LEU A 202 3.66 13.16 2.28
N GLU A 203 3.05 12.19 1.58
CA GLU A 203 3.39 12.00 0.17
C GLU A 203 2.85 13.11 -0.71
N GLN A 204 1.77 13.79 -0.34
CA GLN A 204 1.28 14.95 -1.09
C GLN A 204 2.22 16.14 -0.91
N VAL A 205 2.75 16.35 0.29
CA VAL A 205 3.79 17.37 0.53
C VAL A 205 5.04 17.07 -0.31
N ILE A 206 5.47 15.81 -0.38
CA ILE A 206 6.59 15.40 -1.24
C ILE A 206 6.24 15.61 -2.72
N ALA A 207 5.04 15.19 -3.14
CA ALA A 207 4.57 15.25 -4.52
C ALA A 207 4.54 16.69 -5.06
N ALA A 208 4.04 17.63 -4.26
CA ALA A 208 3.98 19.05 -4.61
C ALA A 208 5.37 19.67 -4.86
N HIS A 209 6.44 19.04 -4.35
CA HIS A 209 7.81 19.52 -4.46
C HIS A 209 8.72 18.60 -5.28
N LEU A 210 8.15 17.64 -6.03
CA LEU A 210 8.93 16.77 -6.92
C LEU A 210 9.90 17.53 -7.85
N PRO A 211 9.56 18.71 -8.42
CA PRO A 211 10.51 19.45 -9.25
C PRO A 211 11.84 19.78 -8.57
N THR A 212 11.85 19.93 -7.23
CA THR A 212 13.08 20.19 -6.48
C THR A 212 14.00 18.97 -6.37
N LEU A 213 13.46 17.76 -6.54
CA LEU A 213 14.21 16.50 -6.52
C LEU A 213 14.76 16.11 -7.90
N PHE A 214 14.25 16.73 -8.97
CA PHE A 214 14.63 16.44 -10.36
C PHE A 214 15.07 17.71 -11.10
N PRO A 215 16.16 18.37 -10.65
CA PRO A 215 16.62 19.61 -11.26
C PRO A 215 16.98 19.39 -12.74
N GLY A 216 16.44 20.24 -13.62
CA GLY A 216 16.66 20.16 -15.07
C GLY A 216 15.77 19.15 -15.80
N MET A 217 14.83 18.50 -15.11
CA MET A 217 13.85 17.59 -15.71
C MET A 217 12.43 18.11 -15.48
N ASP A 218 11.54 17.84 -16.43
CA ASP A 218 10.11 18.10 -16.27
C ASP A 218 9.43 16.90 -15.61
N VAL A 219 8.73 17.13 -14.48
CA VAL A 219 7.90 16.12 -13.84
C VAL A 219 6.59 16.01 -14.62
N ILE A 220 6.34 14.87 -15.26
CA ILE A 220 5.17 14.66 -16.12
C ILE A 220 3.98 14.15 -15.31
N GLU A 221 4.22 13.15 -14.47
CA GLU A 221 3.21 12.51 -13.63
C GLU A 221 3.88 11.85 -12.43
N PHE A 222 3.10 11.66 -11.37
CA PHE A 222 3.50 10.85 -10.23
C PHE A 222 2.31 10.02 -9.73
N VAL A 223 2.59 8.85 -9.19
CA VAL A 223 1.58 7.96 -8.63
C VAL A 223 2.06 7.36 -7.32
N PRO A 224 1.31 7.54 -6.21
CA PRO A 224 1.55 6.81 -4.97
C PRO A 224 1.32 5.31 -5.15
N PHE A 225 2.26 4.50 -4.69
CA PHE A 225 2.14 3.05 -4.72
C PHE A 225 2.82 2.37 -3.53
N ARG A 226 2.38 1.15 -3.24
CA ARG A 226 2.91 0.29 -2.18
C ARG A 226 2.97 -1.16 -2.66
N VAL A 227 4.03 -1.86 -2.26
CA VAL A 227 4.19 -3.30 -2.55
C VAL A 227 4.08 -4.10 -1.27
N THR A 228 3.22 -5.11 -1.26
CA THR A 228 3.20 -6.15 -0.23
C THR A 228 4.01 -7.35 -0.72
N ARG A 229 4.88 -7.89 0.12
CA ARG A 229 5.74 -9.06 -0.16
C ARG A 229 5.45 -10.19 0.83
N ASN A 230 5.76 -11.43 0.43
CA ASN A 230 5.61 -12.59 1.32
C ASN A 230 6.34 -12.37 2.66
N ALA A 231 5.72 -12.74 3.78
CA ALA A 231 6.34 -12.68 5.11
C ALA A 231 7.32 -13.85 5.28
N ASP A 232 8.58 -13.66 4.89
CA ASP A 232 9.68 -14.50 5.36
C ASP A 232 10.99 -13.69 5.41
N LEU A 233 11.47 -13.50 6.64
CA LEU A 233 12.71 -12.84 7.09
C LEU A 233 12.92 -11.39 6.59
N THR A 234 12.84 -10.47 7.55
CA THR A 234 13.47 -9.15 7.49
C THR A 234 14.96 -9.33 7.22
N LEU A 235 15.36 -9.21 5.96
CA LEU A 235 16.71 -8.76 5.66
C LEU A 235 16.73 -7.30 6.09
N GLU A 236 17.40 -7.00 7.20
CA GLU A 236 17.71 -5.62 7.57
C GLU A 236 18.39 -4.96 6.35
N GLU A 237 17.99 -3.73 6.07
CA GLU A 237 18.42 -2.96 4.89
C GLU A 237 19.93 -2.67 5.01
N GLU A 238 20.79 -3.62 4.64
CA GLU A 238 22.21 -3.36 4.36
C GLU A 238 22.32 -2.85 2.92
N GLU A 239 22.81 -1.62 2.76
CA GLU A 239 23.37 -1.16 1.49
C GLU A 239 24.62 -2.00 1.22
N ALA A 240 24.66 -2.73 0.10
CA ALA A 240 25.81 -3.55 -0.24
C ALA A 240 26.95 -2.64 -0.70
N ASP A 241 28.04 -2.60 0.08
CA ASP A 241 29.25 -1.85 -0.26
C ASP A 241 30.12 -2.60 -1.29
N ASP A 242 29.91 -3.91 -1.48
CA ASP A 242 30.65 -4.79 -2.41
C ASP A 242 29.72 -5.51 -3.41
N LEU A 243 30.20 -5.67 -4.65
CA LEU A 243 29.56 -6.43 -5.72
C LEU A 243 29.29 -7.89 -5.33
N LEU A 244 30.18 -8.53 -4.57
CA LEU A 244 30.00 -9.91 -4.13
C LEU A 244 28.86 -10.04 -3.12
N GLU A 245 28.77 -9.07 -2.20
CA GLU A 245 27.70 -8.97 -1.21
C GLU A 245 26.34 -8.69 -1.86
N ALA A 246 26.31 -7.82 -2.88
CA ALA A 246 25.13 -7.58 -3.70
C ALA A 246 24.64 -8.86 -4.40
N VAL A 247 25.54 -9.69 -4.93
CA VAL A 247 25.20 -10.97 -5.57
C VAL A 247 24.67 -11.99 -4.56
N GLU A 248 25.27 -12.08 -3.37
CA GLU A 248 24.78 -12.96 -2.31
C GLU A 248 23.41 -12.53 -1.75
N MET A 249 23.20 -11.22 -1.56
CA MET A 249 21.90 -10.64 -1.21
C MET A 249 20.85 -10.96 -2.27
N GLU A 250 21.18 -10.83 -3.56
CA GLU A 250 20.23 -11.07 -4.65
C GLU A 250 19.83 -12.54 -4.76
N LEU A 251 20.76 -13.48 -4.50
CA LEU A 251 20.45 -14.92 -4.42
C LEU A 251 19.56 -15.26 -3.22
N ARG A 252 19.74 -14.60 -2.07
CA ARG A 252 18.84 -14.74 -0.90
C ARG A 252 17.46 -14.12 -1.15
N ARG A 253 17.40 -12.93 -1.77
CA ARG A 253 16.16 -12.22 -2.17
C ARG A 253 15.34 -12.97 -3.21
N ARG A 254 15.98 -13.70 -4.14
CA ARG A 254 15.28 -14.56 -5.11
C ARG A 254 14.49 -15.69 -4.43
N ARG A 255 14.94 -16.12 -3.26
CA ARG A 255 14.35 -17.25 -2.52
C ARG A 255 13.31 -16.81 -1.48
N PHE A 256 13.37 -15.57 -0.99
CA PHE A 256 12.50 -15.02 0.06
C PHE A 256 12.11 -13.56 -0.25
N ASN A 257 10.84 -13.17 -0.07
CA ASN A 257 10.26 -11.83 -0.35
C ASN A 257 9.75 -11.52 -1.79
N LYS A 258 9.11 -12.50 -2.46
CA LYS A 258 8.36 -12.24 -3.70
C LYS A 258 7.23 -11.23 -3.47
N ALA A 259 6.98 -10.35 -4.45
CA ALA A 259 5.84 -9.44 -4.43
C ALA A 259 4.52 -10.23 -4.54
N VAL A 260 3.57 -9.93 -3.65
CA VAL A 260 2.26 -10.61 -3.57
C VAL A 260 1.10 -9.69 -3.89
N ARG A 261 1.24 -8.38 -3.66
CA ARG A 261 0.24 -7.36 -4.01
C ARG A 261 0.94 -6.05 -4.38
N LEU A 262 0.44 -5.39 -5.41
CA LEU A 262 0.77 -4.00 -5.74
C LEU A 262 -0.51 -3.19 -5.54
N GLU A 263 -0.41 -2.14 -4.74
CA GLU A 263 -1.46 -1.14 -4.54
C GLU A 263 -0.99 0.16 -5.19
N VAL A 264 -1.86 0.76 -5.98
CA VAL A 264 -1.59 1.98 -6.74
C VAL A 264 -2.79 2.90 -6.53
N SER A 265 -2.56 4.20 -6.37
CA SER A 265 -3.66 5.16 -6.38
C SER A 265 -4.42 5.07 -7.69
N HIS A 266 -5.74 5.21 -7.64
CA HIS A 266 -6.51 5.54 -8.83
C HIS A 266 -6.38 7.04 -9.07
N ASP A 267 -6.13 7.44 -10.32
CA ASP A 267 -6.03 8.84 -10.75
C ASP A 267 -7.33 9.61 -10.52
#